data_AF-A0A2G3J5W2-F1
#
_entry.id   AF-A0A2G3J5W2-F1
#
_cell.length_a   1.000
_cell.length_b   1.000
_cell.length_c   1.000
_cell.angle_alpha   90.00
_cell.angle_beta   90.00
_cell.angle_gamma   90.00
#
_symmetry.space_group_name_H-M   'P 1'
#
loop_
_entity.id
_entity.type
_entity.pdbx_description
1 polymer ?
#
loop_
_entity_poly.entity_id
_entity_poly.type
_entity_poly.pdbx_seq_one_letter_code
_entity_poly.pdbx_strand_id
1 'polypeptide(L)'
;MIVVELRRLLLLSLDDMVVITHEFINPAASRAGIYRCFKRHGLNDLKALISKDESEQKEVKTFKDYEPGYLHIEIKHLPKMPDEETRSD
;
A
#
# COMPACT_ATOMS: atom_id res chain seq x y z
N MET A 1 -19.49 8.31 10.11
CA MET A 1 -18.72 9.46 9.56
C MET A 1 -18.28 9.06 8.15
N ILE A 2 -18.62 9.84 7.11
CA ILE A 2 -18.56 9.37 5.71
C ILE A 2 -17.16 8.86 5.28
N VAL A 3 -16.08 9.58 5.63
CA VAL A 3 -14.70 9.23 5.28
C VAL A 3 -14.23 7.94 5.95
N VAL A 4 -14.75 7.63 7.15
CA VAL A 4 -14.45 6.39 7.89
C VAL A 4 -15.04 5.19 7.16
N GLU A 5 -16.29 5.28 6.71
CA GLU A 5 -16.93 4.20 5.96
C GLU A 5 -16.28 4.00 4.59
N LEU A 6 -15.89 5.08 3.92
CA LEU A 6 -15.14 4.99 2.67
C LEU A 6 -13.83 4.22 2.83
N ARG A 7 -13.07 4.45 3.92
CA ARG A 7 -11.83 3.70 4.15
C ARG A 7 -12.08 2.22 4.44
N ARG A 8 -13.21 1.86 5.06
CA ARG A 8 -13.60 0.45 5.28
C ARG A 8 -13.97 -0.25 3.98
N LEU A 9 -14.64 0.46 3.06
CA LEU A 9 -15.13 -0.10 1.80
C LEU A 9 -14.07 -0.12 0.71
N LEU A 10 -13.31 0.96 0.57
CA LEU A 10 -12.36 1.15 -0.53
C LEU A 10 -10.97 0.62 -0.20
N LEU A 11 -10.64 0.45 1.09
CA LEU A 11 -9.33 -0.05 1.55
C LEU A 11 -8.13 0.71 0.93
N LEU A 12 -8.29 2.03 0.76
CA LEU A 12 -7.28 2.90 0.17
C LEU A 12 -6.29 3.44 1.21
N SER A 13 -5.15 3.91 0.70
CA SER A 13 -4.12 4.56 1.51
C SER A 13 -4.63 5.88 2.11
N LEU A 14 -3.92 6.41 3.10
CA LEU A 14 -4.25 7.72 3.66
C LEU A 14 -4.23 8.81 2.59
N ASP A 15 -3.26 8.77 1.67
CA ASP A 15 -3.07 9.82 0.69
C ASP A 15 -4.15 9.79 -0.39
N ASP A 16 -4.54 8.60 -0.84
CA ASP A 16 -5.68 8.44 -1.76
C ASP A 16 -6.99 8.89 -1.10
N MET A 17 -7.16 8.59 0.19
CA MET A 17 -8.31 9.08 0.95
C MET A 17 -8.33 10.60 1.08
N VAL A 18 -7.17 11.28 1.13
CA VAL A 18 -7.09 12.74 1.11
C VAL A 18 -7.57 13.27 -0.22
N VAL A 19 -7.10 12.70 -1.34
CA VAL A 19 -7.50 13.11 -2.69
C VAL A 19 -9.02 12.96 -2.87
N ILE A 20 -9.57 11.79 -2.54
CA ILE A 20 -11.01 11.52 -2.64
C ILE A 20 -11.81 12.47 -1.75
N THR A 21 -11.35 12.70 -0.52
CA THR A 21 -12.06 13.60 0.40
C THR A 21 -12.04 15.04 -0.12
N HIS A 22 -10.92 15.50 -0.66
CA HIS A 22 -10.78 16.86 -1.17
C HIS A 22 -11.65 17.09 -2.42
N GLU A 23 -11.68 16.12 -3.33
CA GLU A 23 -12.40 16.21 -4.59
C GLU A 23 -13.93 16.08 -4.41
N PHE A 24 -14.38 15.14 -3.57
CA PHE A 24 -15.79 14.72 -3.55
C PHE A 24 -16.55 15.07 -2.27
N ILE A 25 -15.88 15.53 -1.20
CA ILE A 25 -16.52 15.64 0.13
C ILE A 25 -16.30 17.01 0.76
N ASN A 26 -15.04 17.38 0.99
CA ASN A 26 -14.66 18.61 1.66
C ASN A 26 -13.23 19.02 1.27
N PRO A 27 -13.07 20.07 0.43
CA PRO A 27 -11.75 20.56 0.04
C PRO A 27 -10.97 21.17 1.21
N ALA A 28 -11.63 21.60 2.29
CA ALA A 28 -10.93 22.11 3.47
C ALA A 28 -10.39 21.01 4.40
N ALA A 29 -10.63 19.73 4.10
CA ALA A 29 -10.19 18.62 4.93
C ALA A 29 -8.66 18.48 4.87
N SER A 30 -7.99 18.74 5.99
CA SER A 30 -6.54 18.53 6.09
C SER A 30 -6.17 17.05 6.19
N ARG A 31 -5.04 16.69 5.61
CA ARG A 31 -4.42 15.35 5.76
C ARG A 31 -4.28 14.92 7.21
N ALA A 32 -3.81 15.82 8.09
CA ALA A 32 -3.66 15.53 9.50
C ALA A 32 -5.03 15.30 10.19
N GLY A 33 -6.06 16.03 9.79
CA GLY A 33 -7.43 15.84 10.27
C GLY A 33 -7.97 14.45 9.91
N ILE A 34 -7.79 14.05 8.65
CA ILE A 34 -8.19 12.74 8.13
C ILE A 34 -7.42 11.62 8.85
N TYR A 35 -6.10 11.76 8.99
CA TYR A 35 -5.28 10.82 9.75
C TYR A 35 -5.75 10.66 11.21
N ARG A 36 -5.97 11.77 11.92
CA ARG A 36 -6.47 11.75 13.31
C ARG A 36 -7.85 11.12 13.43
N CYS A 37 -8.73 11.38 12.45
CA CYS A 37 -10.01 10.71 12.33
C CYS A 37 -9.83 9.19 12.22
N PHE A 38 -9.02 8.71 11.28
CA PHE A 38 -8.75 7.28 11.14
C PHE A 38 -8.13 6.66 12.37
N LYS A 39 -7.16 7.33 13.00
CA LYS A 39 -6.55 6.89 14.25
C LYS A 39 -7.58 6.76 15.38
N ARG A 40 -8.48 7.72 15.54
CA ARG A 40 -9.58 7.67 16.52
C ARG A 40 -10.52 6.49 16.27
N HIS A 41 -10.72 6.11 15.02
CA HIS A 41 -11.61 5.01 14.63
C HIS A 41 -10.89 3.67 14.41
N GLY A 42 -9.61 3.56 14.78
CA GLY A 42 -8.85 2.32 14.65
C GLY A 42 -8.57 1.90 13.20
N LEU A 43 -8.69 2.82 12.25
CA LEU A 43 -8.50 2.54 10.82
C LEU A 43 -7.11 2.90 10.31
N ASN A 44 -6.17 3.26 11.18
CA ASN A 44 -4.88 3.76 10.72
C ASN A 44 -4.00 2.68 10.04
N ASP A 45 -4.13 1.44 10.49
CA ASP A 45 -3.44 0.29 9.91
C ASP A 45 -4.29 -0.31 8.79
N LEU A 46 -3.88 -0.06 7.53
CA LEU A 46 -4.58 -0.59 6.37
C LEU A 46 -4.41 -2.11 6.22
N LYS A 47 -3.24 -2.64 6.61
CA LYS A 47 -2.96 -4.08 6.47
C LYS A 47 -3.88 -4.89 7.38
N ALA A 48 -4.11 -4.42 8.60
CA ALA A 48 -5.05 -5.04 9.53
C ALA A 48 -6.50 -5.05 9.00
N LEU A 49 -6.89 -4.09 8.17
CA LEU A 49 -8.21 -4.05 7.53
C LEU A 49 -8.31 -5.07 6.40
N ILE A 50 -7.32 -5.12 5.51
CA ILE A 50 -7.29 -6.07 4.38
C ILE A 50 -7.24 -7.52 4.90
N SER A 51 -6.42 -7.79 5.92
CA SER A 51 -6.30 -9.14 6.51
C SER A 51 -7.59 -9.67 7.13
N LYS A 52 -8.54 -8.79 7.46
CA LYS A 52 -9.83 -9.19 8.02
C LYS A 52 -10.78 -9.71 6.94
N ASP A 53 -10.64 -9.21 5.71
CA ASP A 53 -11.45 -9.64 4.57
C ASP A 53 -10.85 -10.90 3.91
N GLU A 54 -9.52 -11.05 3.95
CA GLU A 54 -8.80 -12.26 3.50
C GLU A 54 -8.85 -13.42 4.52
N SER A 55 -10.04 -13.72 5.04
CA SER A 55 -10.29 -14.84 5.98
C SER A 55 -9.94 -16.24 5.43
N GLU A 56 -9.42 -16.33 4.21
CA GLU A 56 -8.64 -17.46 3.73
C GLU A 56 -7.15 -17.12 3.86
N GLN A 57 -6.57 -17.44 5.03
CA GLN A 57 -5.12 -17.48 5.19
C GLN A 57 -4.58 -18.49 4.17
N LYS A 58 -4.24 -18.00 2.98
CA LYS A 58 -3.63 -18.80 1.93
C LYS A 58 -2.34 -19.34 2.51
N GLU A 59 -2.25 -20.66 2.67
CA GLU A 59 -1.03 -21.30 3.17
C GLU A 59 0.15 -20.78 2.35
N VAL A 60 1.02 -20.01 3.01
CA VAL A 60 2.21 -19.47 2.39
C VAL A 60 3.09 -20.67 2.10
N LYS A 61 3.17 -21.07 0.82
CA LYS A 61 4.00 -22.20 0.41
C LYS A 61 5.44 -21.90 0.78
N THR A 62 6.01 -22.77 1.62
CA THR A 62 7.44 -22.72 1.91
C THR A 62 8.22 -23.18 0.69
N PHE A 63 9.45 -22.70 0.59
CA PHE A 63 10.40 -23.31 -0.34
C PHE A 63 10.66 -24.75 0.10
N LYS A 64 10.86 -25.63 -0.87
CA LYS A 64 11.23 -27.03 -0.60
C LYS A 64 12.69 -27.08 -0.14
N ASP A 65 12.97 -27.95 0.83
CA ASP A 65 14.31 -28.18 1.36
C ASP A 65 15.15 -29.00 0.36
N TYR A 66 15.67 -28.34 -0.66
CA TYR A 66 16.61 -28.94 -1.62
C TYR A 66 18.05 -28.65 -1.19
N GLU A 67 18.93 -29.66 -1.29
CA GLU A 67 20.38 -29.42 -1.22
C GLU A 67 20.78 -28.42 -2.33
N PRO A 68 21.60 -27.39 -2.04
CA PRO A 68 21.96 -26.39 -3.04
C PRO A 68 22.71 -27.02 -4.22
N GLY A 69 22.03 -27.17 -5.37
CA GLY A 69 22.64 -27.70 -6.59
C GLY A 69 23.33 -26.64 -7.45
N TYR A 70 22.58 -25.60 -7.84
CA TYR A 70 23.06 -24.50 -8.69
C TYR A 70 22.38 -23.18 -8.30
N LEU A 71 23.13 -22.07 -8.33
CA LEU A 71 22.62 -20.72 -8.07
C LEU A 71 22.42 -19.99 -9.40
N HIS A 72 21.17 -19.62 -9.71
CA HIS A 72 20.88 -18.74 -10.85
C HIS A 72 20.78 -17.29 -10.35
N ILE A 73 21.70 -16.44 -10.81
CA ILE A 73 21.65 -15.00 -10.57
C ILE A 73 21.27 -14.33 -11.90
N GLU A 74 20.10 -13.71 -11.93
CA GLU A 74 19.68 -12.88 -13.06
C GLU A 74 19.87 -11.41 -12.68
N ILE A 75 20.80 -10.72 -13.35
CA ILE A 75 21.02 -9.28 -13.14
C ILE A 75 20.23 -8.52 -14.20
N LYS A 76 19.21 -7.78 -13.77
CA LYS A 76 18.45 -6.86 -14.62
C LYS A 76 18.89 -5.43 -14.34
N HIS A 77 19.32 -4.73 -15.39
CA HIS A 77 19.63 -3.30 -15.32
C HIS A 77 18.38 -2.52 -15.75
N LEU A 78 18.07 -1.46 -15.03
CA LEU A 78 17.03 -0.52 -15.43
C LEU A 78 17.49 0.19 -16.73
N PRO A 79 16.60 0.40 -17.72
CA PRO A 79 16.92 1.24 -18.85
C PRO A 79 17.16 2.68 -18.39
N LYS A 80 18.02 3.39 -19.12
CA LYS A 80 18.33 4.80 -18.88
C LYS A 80 17.04 5.62 -18.95
N MET A 81 16.77 6.41 -17.91
CA MET A 81 15.56 7.23 -17.87
C MET A 81 15.71 8.43 -18.83
N PRO A 82 14.62 8.99 -19.38
CA PRO A 82 14.69 10.08 -20.35
C PRO A 82 15.39 11.35 -19.86
N ASP A 83 15.47 11.54 -18.55
CA ASP A 83 16.05 12.68 -17.84
C ASP A 83 17.51 12.45 -17.39
N GLU A 84 18.06 11.26 -17.59
CA GLU A 84 19.45 10.97 -17.22
C GLU A 84 20.39 11.33 -18.39
N GLU A 85 21.41 12.16 -18.16
CA GLU A 85 22.44 12.43 -19.18
C GLU A 85 23.56 11.37 -19.15
N THR A 86 23.89 10.84 -17.98
CA THR A 86 24.94 9.83 -17.78
C THR A 86 24.47 8.69 -16.87
N ARG A 87 25.07 7.50 -17.06
CA ARG A 87 24.77 6.33 -16.24
C ARG A 87 25.60 6.40 -14.96
N SER A 88 24.96 6.28 -13.81
CA SER A 88 25.64 6.11 -12.54
C SER A 88 25.88 4.62 -12.37
N ASP A 89 27.09 4.14 -12.70
CA ASP A 89 27.50 2.75 -12.45
C ASP A 89 27.79 2.49 -10.97
#